data_AF-A0A9E0CVB6-F1
#
_entry.id   AF-A0A9E0CVB6-F1
#
_cell.length_a   1.000
_cell.length_b   1.000
_cell.length_c   1.000
_cell.angle_alpha   90.00
_cell.angle_beta   90.00
_cell.angle_gamma   90.00
#
_symmetry.space_group_name_H-M   'P 1'
#
loop_
_entity.id
_entity.type
_entity.pdbx_description
1 polymer ?
#
loop_
_entity_poly.entity_id
_entity_poly.type
_entity_poly.pdbx_seq_one_letter_code
_entity_poly.pdbx_strand_id
1 'polypeptide(L)'
;MIVAPLALLGVAWFLNRSRLGTAIRAAAERSDRAAMLGIPVARLNTVVWMLAAALSFLALFLRSGITGVPLGFAEGLPTLLIALSALVIGRLENLGTIAAAAVALKLLEFGVQSNADTPYLAYPIMAGAMFAALLAQRGSSSRRDNDATSSWRGAEEVRPLPEHLATNPWVVTVKYTLLAAAAMFVLLLPRLLGVGNVIKASALLAFAIIGLSLVVLTGWAGQVSLGQMAIVGIGAAVSATVTSRWQVDLTLALVIGGVAGGAAAFAVGVPALRLRGLYLAVTTFALGLATQFWLLNDRFFTWFPKGEERFERPPLFGRVSVATPTRYYFYSLAVFALLYFALRGIRRSRAGRVIIAIRENERAAQSFSVGVVRSKLTAFVISGFVAGVGGALFVHQQQAFSIDSFTTGESFNVFTSAVIGGLGSLGGAFLGALYLRGTRWFITDPAWQTLSTGAGVLLVLLILPGGLGGLWVKLRDVVVRLLTGQRVDEPLATLAEPITAQPAGVALEPVEEVA
;
A
#
# COMPACT_ATOMS: atom_id res chain seq x y z
N MET A 1 24.78 0.31 -30.93
CA MET A 1 23.67 1.15 -31.45
C MET A 1 22.66 0.40 -32.33
N ILE A 2 23.03 -0.67 -33.03
CA ILE A 2 22.13 -1.40 -33.96
C ILE A 2 21.22 -2.43 -33.24
N VAL A 3 21.73 -3.08 -32.20
CA VAL A 3 21.04 -4.21 -31.53
C VAL A 3 19.72 -3.79 -30.84
N ALA A 4 19.69 -2.64 -30.18
CA ALA A 4 18.49 -2.20 -29.44
C ALA A 4 17.30 -1.85 -30.36
N PRO A 5 17.45 -1.07 -31.45
CA PRO A 5 16.39 -0.87 -32.44
C PRO A 5 15.92 -2.17 -33.09
N LEU A 6 16.83 -3.09 -33.43
CA LEU A 6 16.47 -4.40 -33.99
C LEU A 6 15.66 -5.24 -32.99
N ALA A 7 16.05 -5.24 -31.71
CA ALA A 7 15.29 -5.92 -30.67
C ALA A 7 13.88 -5.33 -30.52
N LEU A 8 13.74 -3.99 -30.53
CA LEU A 8 12.45 -3.31 -30.47
C LEU A 8 11.56 -3.67 -31.67
N LEU A 9 12.11 -3.65 -32.89
CA LEU A 9 11.40 -4.07 -34.10
C LEU A 9 11.01 -5.54 -34.05
N GLY A 10 11.90 -6.40 -33.56
CA GLY A 10 11.64 -7.83 -33.36
C GLY A 10 10.49 -8.08 -32.39
N VAL A 11 10.44 -7.36 -31.27
CA VAL A 11 9.34 -7.44 -30.30
C VAL A 11 8.04 -6.90 -30.90
N ALA A 12 8.10 -5.74 -31.58
CA ALA A 12 6.93 -5.16 -32.24
C ALA A 12 6.36 -6.13 -33.30
N TRP A 13 7.23 -6.76 -34.09
CA TRP A 13 6.84 -7.78 -35.06
C TRP A 13 6.25 -9.01 -34.37
N PHE A 14 6.90 -9.53 -33.34
CA PHE A 14 6.43 -10.69 -32.57
C PHE A 14 5.03 -10.44 -31.99
N LEU A 15 4.82 -9.29 -31.32
CA LEU A 15 3.53 -8.96 -30.71
C LEU A 15 2.43 -8.74 -31.75
N ASN A 16 2.77 -8.16 -32.91
CA ASN A 16 1.78 -7.80 -33.93
C ASN A 16 1.44 -8.93 -34.91
N ARG A 17 2.42 -9.77 -35.28
CA ARG A 17 2.29 -10.76 -36.36
C ARG A 17 2.23 -12.21 -35.88
N SER A 18 2.70 -12.53 -34.68
CA SER A 18 2.71 -13.92 -34.20
C SER A 18 1.39 -14.31 -33.50
N ARG A 19 1.04 -15.60 -33.57
CA ARG A 19 -0.12 -16.19 -32.86
C ARG A 19 0.02 -16.08 -31.34
N LEU A 20 1.25 -16.20 -30.83
CA LEU A 20 1.54 -15.98 -29.41
C LEU A 20 1.35 -14.50 -29.04
N GLY A 21 1.75 -13.57 -29.91
CA GLY A 21 1.55 -12.13 -29.73
C GLY A 21 0.08 -11.72 -29.68
N THR A 22 -0.76 -12.28 -30.54
CA THR A 22 -2.23 -12.07 -30.46
C THR A 22 -2.81 -12.66 -29.17
N ALA A 23 -2.36 -13.84 -28.76
CA ALA A 23 -2.80 -14.47 -27.51
C ALA A 23 -2.37 -13.66 -26.27
N ILE A 24 -1.15 -13.10 -26.25
CA ILE A 24 -0.66 -12.20 -25.20
C ILE A 24 -1.52 -10.93 -25.14
N ARG A 25 -1.81 -10.30 -26.29
CA ARG A 25 -2.67 -9.09 -26.32
C ARG A 25 -4.10 -9.39 -25.87
N ALA A 26 -4.66 -10.54 -26.25
CA ALA A 26 -5.98 -10.98 -25.80
C ALA A 26 -6.00 -11.23 -24.28
N ALA A 27 -4.97 -11.90 -23.75
CA ALA A 27 -4.82 -12.12 -22.30
C ALA A 27 -4.59 -10.80 -21.54
N ALA A 28 -3.89 -9.83 -22.13
CA ALA A 28 -3.69 -8.51 -21.56
C ALA A 28 -4.96 -7.65 -21.55
N GLU A 29 -5.83 -7.78 -22.56
CA GLU A 29 -7.15 -7.14 -22.54
C GLU A 29 -8.04 -7.77 -21.46
N ARG A 30 -8.11 -9.11 -21.39
CA ARG A 30 -8.89 -9.80 -20.36
C ARG A 30 -8.44 -11.25 -20.17
N SER A 31 -7.67 -11.51 -19.11
CA SER A 31 -7.17 -12.84 -18.75
C SER A 31 -8.29 -13.86 -18.63
N ASP A 32 -9.38 -13.51 -17.93
CA ASP A 32 -10.45 -14.46 -17.64
C ASP A 32 -11.23 -14.83 -18.90
N ARG A 33 -11.47 -13.86 -19.79
CA ARG A 33 -12.15 -14.10 -21.08
C ARG A 33 -11.24 -14.88 -22.03
N ALA A 34 -9.94 -14.55 -22.06
CA ALA A 34 -8.98 -15.30 -22.86
C ALA A 34 -8.90 -16.77 -22.40
N ALA A 35 -8.88 -17.02 -21.09
CA ALA A 35 -8.91 -18.37 -20.53
C ALA A 35 -10.20 -19.12 -20.93
N MET A 36 -11.36 -18.47 -20.90
CA MET A 36 -12.63 -19.05 -21.36
C MET A 36 -12.64 -19.38 -22.86
N LEU A 37 -11.82 -18.70 -23.66
CA LEU A 37 -11.61 -18.99 -25.09
C LEU A 37 -10.55 -20.08 -25.33
N GLY A 38 -10.08 -20.77 -24.28
CA GLY A 38 -9.09 -21.85 -24.37
C GLY A 38 -7.63 -21.36 -24.47
N ILE A 39 -7.37 -20.07 -24.28
CA ILE A 39 -6.01 -19.51 -24.31
C ILE A 39 -5.31 -19.86 -22.99
N PRO A 40 -4.14 -20.55 -23.01
CA PRO A 40 -3.45 -20.94 -21.78
C PRO A 40 -2.70 -19.75 -21.15
N VAL A 41 -3.43 -18.88 -20.45
CA VAL A 41 -2.92 -17.64 -19.85
C VAL A 41 -1.70 -17.86 -18.95
N ALA A 42 -1.69 -18.95 -18.17
CA ALA A 42 -0.56 -19.28 -17.30
C ALA A 42 0.75 -19.49 -18.09
N ARG A 43 0.70 -20.24 -19.19
CA ARG A 43 1.87 -20.47 -20.06
C ARG A 43 2.29 -19.20 -20.78
N LEU A 44 1.31 -18.39 -21.23
CA LEU A 44 1.61 -17.09 -21.83
C LEU A 44 2.35 -16.17 -20.87
N ASN A 45 1.95 -16.16 -19.58
CA ASN A 45 2.63 -15.37 -18.57
C ASN A 45 4.11 -15.78 -18.46
N THR A 46 4.41 -17.08 -18.41
CA THR A 46 5.80 -17.58 -18.41
C THR A 46 6.57 -17.12 -19.66
N VAL A 47 5.94 -17.15 -20.85
CA VAL A 47 6.57 -16.65 -22.09
C VAL A 47 6.86 -15.15 -22.02
N VAL A 48 5.93 -14.35 -21.50
CA VAL A 48 6.13 -12.91 -21.31
C VAL A 48 7.28 -12.65 -20.33
N TRP A 49 7.35 -13.41 -19.22
CA TRP A 49 8.45 -13.32 -18.25
C TRP A 49 9.80 -13.69 -18.87
N MET A 50 9.87 -14.76 -19.67
CA MET A 50 11.08 -15.15 -20.39
C MET A 50 11.52 -14.05 -21.36
N LEU A 51 10.59 -13.47 -22.12
CA LEU A 51 10.88 -12.42 -23.09
C LEU A 51 11.34 -11.12 -22.39
N ALA A 52 10.68 -10.74 -21.29
CA ALA A 52 11.09 -9.60 -20.48
C ALA A 52 12.47 -9.80 -19.84
N ALA A 53 12.78 -10.99 -19.33
CA ALA A 53 14.08 -11.33 -18.78
C ALA A 53 15.18 -11.26 -19.85
N ALA A 54 14.92 -11.81 -21.04
CA ALA A 54 15.84 -11.75 -22.17
C ALA A 54 16.13 -10.30 -22.62
N LEU A 55 15.10 -9.47 -22.72
CA LEU A 55 15.26 -8.05 -23.05
C LEU A 55 15.98 -7.26 -21.95
N SER A 56 15.69 -7.56 -20.68
CA SER A 56 16.35 -6.91 -19.55
C SER A 56 17.84 -7.27 -19.49
N PHE A 57 18.16 -8.55 -19.71
CA PHE A 57 19.54 -9.01 -19.84
C PHE A 57 20.23 -8.33 -21.02
N LEU A 58 19.61 -8.30 -22.20
CA LEU A 58 20.18 -7.65 -23.37
C LEU A 58 20.44 -6.16 -23.13
N ALA A 59 19.51 -5.45 -22.48
CA ALA A 59 19.68 -4.05 -22.13
C ALA A 59 20.85 -3.82 -21.17
N LEU A 60 20.98 -4.64 -20.12
CA LEU A 60 22.09 -4.59 -19.17
C LEU A 60 23.42 -4.95 -19.82
N PHE A 61 23.44 -6.00 -20.63
CA PHE A 61 24.63 -6.45 -21.36
C PHE A 61 25.15 -5.34 -22.28
N LEU A 62 24.29 -4.77 -23.11
CA LEU A 62 24.66 -3.67 -24.01
C LEU A 62 25.15 -2.44 -23.24
N ARG A 63 24.53 -2.14 -22.09
CA ARG A 63 24.94 -1.01 -21.26
C ARG A 63 26.28 -1.26 -20.57
N SER A 64 26.52 -2.48 -20.09
CA SER A 64 27.77 -2.83 -19.42
C SER A 64 29.02 -2.66 -20.30
N GLY A 65 28.86 -2.74 -21.62
CA GLY A 65 29.94 -2.42 -22.57
C GLY A 65 30.32 -0.93 -22.60
N ILE A 66 29.44 -0.04 -22.13
CA ILE A 66 29.65 1.42 -22.11
C ILE A 66 30.05 1.88 -20.71
N THR A 67 29.33 1.42 -19.68
CA THR A 67 29.51 1.91 -18.29
C THR A 67 30.27 0.94 -17.38
N GLY A 68 30.72 -0.21 -17.91
CA GLY A 68 31.25 -1.31 -17.12
C GLY A 68 30.15 -2.17 -16.48
N VAL A 69 30.52 -3.34 -15.96
CA VAL A 69 29.60 -4.21 -15.22
C VAL A 69 29.43 -3.65 -13.79
N PRO A 70 28.21 -3.26 -13.38
CA PRO A 70 27.96 -2.78 -12.03
C PRO A 70 27.95 -3.97 -11.05
N LEU A 71 29.13 -4.39 -10.58
CA LEU A 71 29.25 -5.41 -9.53
C LEU A 71 29.09 -4.73 -8.16
N GLY A 72 28.10 -5.16 -7.38
CA GLY A 72 27.91 -4.71 -5.98
C GLY A 72 27.03 -3.46 -5.78
N PHE A 73 26.69 -2.74 -6.85
CA PHE A 73 25.68 -1.68 -6.81
C PHE A 73 24.45 -2.14 -7.58
N ALA A 74 23.30 -2.20 -6.92
CA ALA A 74 22.04 -2.30 -7.64
C ALA A 74 21.95 -1.07 -8.54
N GLU A 75 21.98 -1.28 -9.87
CA GLU A 75 21.62 -0.26 -10.85
C GLU A 75 20.33 0.43 -10.38
N GLY A 76 20.46 1.67 -9.91
CA GLY A 76 19.54 2.19 -8.93
C GLY A 76 18.12 2.41 -9.48
N LEU A 77 17.20 2.62 -8.55
CA LEU A 77 15.86 3.19 -8.78
C LEU A 77 15.82 4.40 -9.77
N PRO A 78 16.85 5.27 -9.88
CA PRO A 78 16.88 6.33 -10.91
C PRO A 78 16.80 5.80 -12.35
N THR A 79 17.38 4.65 -12.66
CA THR A 79 17.33 4.08 -14.01
C THR A 79 15.91 3.61 -14.36
N LEU A 80 15.17 3.11 -13.36
CA LEU A 80 13.77 2.74 -13.50
C LEU A 80 12.89 3.96 -13.77
N LEU A 81 13.21 5.13 -13.20
CA LEU A 81 12.46 6.38 -13.44
C LEU A 81 12.29 6.65 -14.93
N ILE A 82 13.32 6.39 -15.73
CA ILE A 82 13.34 6.68 -17.17
C ILE A 82 12.44 5.72 -17.93
N ALA A 83 12.60 4.42 -17.66
CA ALA A 83 11.77 3.39 -18.24
C ALA A 83 10.29 3.63 -17.90
N LEU A 84 9.99 3.96 -16.65
CA LEU A 84 8.64 4.23 -16.17
C LEU A 84 8.07 5.53 -16.72
N SER A 85 8.88 6.58 -16.82
CA SER A 85 8.48 7.84 -17.45
C SER A 85 8.06 7.60 -18.90
N ALA A 86 8.84 6.84 -19.67
CA ALA A 86 8.50 6.50 -21.05
C ALA A 86 7.23 5.65 -21.15
N LEU A 87 7.10 4.65 -20.28
CA LEU A 87 5.92 3.79 -20.15
C LEU A 87 4.65 4.58 -19.83
N VAL A 88 4.76 5.54 -18.90
CA VAL A 88 3.69 6.45 -18.52
C VAL A 88 3.31 7.37 -19.67
N ILE A 89 4.28 7.99 -20.35
CA ILE A 89 4.04 8.87 -21.52
C ILE A 89 3.30 8.11 -22.62
N GLY A 90 3.69 6.88 -22.90
CA GLY A 90 3.03 6.02 -23.89
C GLY A 90 1.83 5.23 -23.39
N ARG A 91 1.33 5.54 -22.18
CA ARG A 91 0.16 4.92 -21.53
C ARG A 91 0.17 3.39 -21.48
N LEU A 92 1.34 2.75 -21.39
CA LEU A 92 1.57 1.29 -21.51
C LEU A 92 0.97 0.59 -22.75
N GLU A 93 0.27 1.30 -23.64
CA GLU A 93 -0.44 0.74 -24.79
C GLU A 93 0.32 0.96 -26.09
N ASN A 94 0.93 2.13 -26.27
CA ASN A 94 1.50 2.52 -27.55
C ASN A 94 3.02 2.37 -27.55
N LEU A 95 3.49 1.20 -27.99
CA LEU A 95 4.90 0.82 -28.06
C LEU A 95 5.77 1.83 -28.80
N GLY A 96 5.25 2.45 -29.88
CA GLY A 96 5.98 3.46 -30.65
C GLY A 96 6.25 4.73 -29.84
N THR A 97 5.22 5.24 -29.15
CA THR A 97 5.39 6.40 -28.25
C THR A 97 6.29 6.10 -27.06
N ILE A 98 6.22 4.88 -26.51
CA ILE A 98 7.10 4.43 -25.42
C ILE A 98 8.56 4.43 -25.88
N ALA A 99 8.84 3.86 -27.06
CA ALA A 99 10.18 3.82 -27.62
C ALA A 99 10.73 5.22 -27.90
N ALA A 100 9.93 6.09 -28.53
CA ALA A 100 10.32 7.47 -28.80
C ALA A 100 10.57 8.26 -27.50
N ALA A 101 9.69 8.13 -26.51
CA ALA A 101 9.85 8.78 -25.21
C ALA A 101 11.07 8.26 -24.46
N ALA A 102 11.35 6.96 -24.49
CA ALA A 102 12.53 6.37 -23.85
C ALA A 102 13.83 6.92 -24.46
N VAL A 103 13.90 7.02 -25.79
CA VAL A 103 15.07 7.60 -26.49
C VAL A 103 15.20 9.08 -26.16
N ALA A 104 14.12 9.85 -26.23
CA ALA A 104 14.14 11.28 -25.93
C ALA A 104 14.58 11.56 -24.49
N LEU A 105 14.03 10.82 -23.52
CA LEU A 105 14.38 10.94 -22.10
C LEU A 105 15.83 10.52 -21.82
N LYS A 106 16.34 9.48 -22.49
CA LYS A 106 17.76 9.10 -22.36
C LYS A 106 18.70 10.10 -23.00
N LEU A 107 18.33 10.69 -24.14
CA LEU A 107 19.12 11.74 -24.77
C LEU A 107 19.17 12.99 -23.89
N LEU A 108 18.04 13.34 -23.25
CA LEU A 108 17.96 14.40 -22.26
C LEU A 108 18.84 14.11 -21.04
N GLU A 109 18.76 12.91 -20.46
CA GLU A 109 19.63 12.51 -19.34
C GLU A 109 21.10 12.64 -19.70
N PHE A 110 21.50 12.09 -20.85
CA PHE A 110 22.87 12.14 -21.33
C PHE A 110 23.33 13.58 -21.58
N GLY A 111 22.48 14.42 -22.18
CA GLY A 111 22.77 15.83 -22.43
C GLY A 111 22.95 16.64 -21.14
N VAL A 112 22.13 16.39 -20.11
CA VAL A 112 22.26 17.05 -18.81
C VAL A 112 23.48 16.53 -18.04
N GLN A 113 23.75 15.22 -18.08
CA GLN A 113 24.94 14.63 -17.43
C GLN A 113 26.25 15.07 -18.08
N SER A 114 26.24 15.32 -19.39
CA SER A 114 27.41 15.81 -20.12
C SER A 114 27.68 17.30 -19.87
N ASN A 115 26.76 18.03 -19.23
CA ASN A 115 26.96 19.41 -18.85
C ASN A 115 27.70 19.49 -17.49
N ALA A 116 28.93 20.02 -17.51
CA ALA A 116 29.87 19.98 -16.40
C ALA A 116 29.42 20.77 -15.16
N ASP A 117 28.56 21.78 -15.33
CA ASP A 117 28.21 22.69 -14.24
C ASP A 117 27.21 22.07 -13.26
N THR A 118 26.36 21.13 -13.71
CA THR A 118 25.23 20.64 -12.90
C THR A 118 24.76 19.19 -13.22
N PRO A 119 25.65 18.18 -13.20
CA PRO A 119 25.33 16.80 -13.62
C PRO A 119 24.21 16.12 -12.80
N TYR A 120 23.92 16.63 -11.60
CA TYR A 120 22.91 16.10 -10.70
C TYR A 120 21.48 16.59 -10.98
N LEU A 121 21.28 17.53 -11.93
CA LEU A 121 19.95 18.07 -12.26
C LEU A 121 19.14 17.14 -13.18
N ALA A 122 19.77 16.13 -13.80
CA ALA A 122 19.11 15.24 -14.76
C ALA A 122 17.87 14.56 -14.18
N TYR A 123 18.01 13.87 -13.05
CA TYR A 123 16.89 13.15 -12.42
C TYR A 123 15.73 14.07 -11.97
N PRO A 124 15.97 15.22 -11.32
CA PRO A 124 14.92 16.19 -11.00
C PRO A 124 14.18 16.74 -12.22
N ILE A 125 14.89 17.10 -13.30
CA ILE A 125 14.26 17.61 -14.53
C ILE A 125 13.36 16.54 -15.15
N MET A 126 13.83 15.30 -15.21
CA MET A 126 13.06 14.16 -15.71
C MET A 126 11.85 13.86 -14.82
N ALA A 127 12.02 13.90 -13.50
CA ALA A 127 10.95 13.76 -12.53
C ALA A 127 9.86 14.84 -12.72
N GLY A 128 10.26 16.10 -12.90
CA GLY A 128 9.35 17.20 -13.19
C GLY A 128 8.63 17.03 -14.54
N ALA A 129 9.36 16.64 -15.59
CA ALA A 129 8.78 16.35 -16.91
C ALA A 129 7.77 15.20 -16.85
N MET A 130 8.07 14.13 -16.11
CA MET A 130 7.16 13.02 -15.87
C MET A 130 5.92 13.45 -15.08
N PHE A 131 6.09 14.28 -14.04
CA PHE A 131 4.98 14.83 -13.27
C PHE A 131 4.06 15.70 -14.15
N ALA A 132 4.65 16.56 -14.99
CA ALA A 132 3.91 17.37 -15.97
C ALA A 132 3.20 16.51 -17.02
N ALA A 133 3.87 15.48 -17.56
CA ALA A 133 3.27 14.55 -18.52
C ALA A 133 2.07 13.82 -17.90
N LEU A 134 2.16 13.39 -16.64
CA LEU A 134 1.05 12.77 -15.91
C LEU A 134 -0.13 13.73 -15.72
N LEU A 135 0.13 15.00 -15.35
CA LEU A 135 -0.93 16.00 -15.20
C LEU A 135 -1.59 16.37 -16.54
N ALA A 136 -0.81 16.42 -17.61
CA ALA A 136 -1.28 16.77 -18.95
C ALA A 136 -2.09 15.65 -19.63
N GLN A 137 -2.05 14.42 -19.10
CA GLN A 137 -2.81 13.31 -19.68
C GLN A 137 -4.33 13.55 -19.57
N ARG A 138 -4.96 13.75 -20.73
CA ARG A 138 -6.42 13.79 -20.88
C ARG A 138 -6.98 12.37 -20.77
N GLY A 139 -7.94 12.18 -19.87
CA GLY A 139 -8.57 10.88 -19.64
C GLY A 139 -9.41 10.44 -20.82
N SER A 140 -8.86 9.57 -21.68
CA SER A 140 -9.67 8.71 -22.54
C SER A 140 -9.94 7.43 -21.76
N SER A 141 -11.06 7.40 -21.05
CA SER A 141 -11.58 6.18 -20.44
C SER A 141 -12.19 5.33 -21.55
N SER A 142 -11.49 4.28 -21.95
CA SER A 142 -12.10 3.25 -22.78
C SER A 142 -12.86 2.27 -21.88
N ARG A 143 -13.95 1.67 -22.37
CA ARG A 143 -14.70 0.63 -21.66
C ARG A 143 -13.79 -0.54 -21.18
N ARG A 144 -12.61 -0.69 -21.80
CA ARG A 144 -11.53 -1.63 -21.45
C ARG A 144 -10.94 -1.43 -20.04
N ASP A 145 -10.87 -0.19 -19.53
CA ASP A 145 -10.21 0.13 -18.24
C ASP A 145 -11.05 -0.24 -17.01
N ASN A 146 -12.36 -0.44 -17.18
CA ASN A 146 -13.30 -0.60 -16.06
C ASN A 146 -13.25 -1.98 -15.38
N ASP A 147 -12.68 -3.00 -16.03
CA ASP A 147 -12.70 -4.39 -15.52
C ASP A 147 -11.36 -4.80 -14.85
N ALA A 148 -10.25 -4.05 -15.06
CA ALA A 148 -8.93 -4.37 -14.51
C ALA A 148 -8.82 -4.26 -12.98
N THR A 149 -9.80 -3.62 -12.32
CA THR A 149 -9.92 -3.56 -10.86
C THR A 149 -10.42 -4.86 -10.22
N SER A 150 -10.93 -5.82 -11.01
CA SER A 150 -11.53 -7.06 -10.51
C SER A 150 -10.52 -8.12 -10.03
N SER A 151 -9.22 -7.99 -10.33
CA SER A 151 -8.22 -9.04 -10.09
C SER A 151 -7.60 -9.03 -8.68
N TRP A 152 -7.75 -7.95 -7.91
CA TRP A 152 -7.22 -7.85 -6.54
C TRP A 152 -8.27 -8.22 -5.47
N ARG A 153 -8.90 -9.39 -5.62
CA ARG A 153 -9.80 -10.01 -4.62
C ARG A 153 -9.05 -10.73 -3.48
N GLY A 154 -7.72 -10.67 -3.45
CA GLY A 154 -6.87 -11.57 -2.66
C GLY A 154 -6.72 -11.29 -1.16
N ALA A 155 -7.23 -10.18 -0.61
CA ALA A 155 -7.22 -9.98 0.84
C ALA A 155 -8.57 -10.45 1.40
N GLU A 156 -8.60 -11.68 1.91
CA GLU A 156 -9.70 -12.24 2.69
C GLU A 156 -10.09 -11.21 3.76
N GLU A 157 -11.28 -10.63 3.66
CA GLU A 157 -11.70 -9.61 4.62
C GLU A 157 -11.89 -10.27 5.99
N VAL A 158 -11.34 -9.65 7.04
CA VAL A 158 -11.48 -10.16 8.42
C VAL A 158 -12.96 -10.17 8.77
N ARG A 159 -13.55 -11.38 8.75
CA ARG A 159 -14.96 -11.60 9.04
C ARG A 159 -15.23 -11.29 10.52
N PRO A 160 -16.26 -10.49 10.84
CA PRO A 160 -16.70 -10.31 12.21
C PRO A 160 -17.22 -11.65 12.78
N LEU A 161 -17.15 -11.81 14.10
CA LEU A 161 -17.80 -12.93 14.78
C LEU A 161 -19.33 -12.82 14.60
N PRO A 162 -20.05 -13.92 14.34
CA PRO A 162 -21.50 -13.96 14.37
C PRO A 162 -22.04 -13.40 15.70
N GLU A 163 -23.16 -12.68 15.67
CA GLU A 163 -23.68 -11.97 16.85
C GLU A 163 -23.92 -12.89 18.06
N HIS A 164 -24.36 -14.13 17.83
CA HIS A 164 -24.59 -15.11 18.89
C HIS A 164 -23.30 -15.55 19.61
N LEU A 165 -22.19 -15.71 18.89
CA LEU A 165 -20.87 -16.02 19.49
C LEU A 165 -20.20 -14.77 20.06
N ALA A 166 -20.45 -13.61 19.47
CA ALA A 166 -19.85 -12.35 19.88
C ALA A 166 -20.37 -11.87 21.25
N THR A 167 -21.59 -12.26 21.63
CA THR A 167 -22.25 -11.88 22.89
C THR A 167 -22.03 -12.89 24.02
N ASN A 168 -21.45 -14.06 23.74
CA ASN A 168 -21.18 -15.08 24.77
C ASN A 168 -20.21 -14.53 25.84
N PRO A 169 -20.56 -14.58 27.14
CA PRO A 169 -19.79 -13.98 28.22
C PRO A 169 -18.34 -14.48 28.30
N TRP A 170 -18.08 -15.75 27.97
CA TRP A 170 -16.72 -16.31 27.93
C TRP A 170 -15.88 -15.71 26.80
N VAL A 171 -16.46 -15.57 25.61
CA VAL A 171 -15.80 -14.97 24.44
C VAL A 171 -15.52 -13.49 24.68
N VAL A 172 -16.47 -12.78 25.27
CA VAL A 172 -16.34 -11.37 25.63
C VAL A 172 -15.23 -11.18 26.67
N THR A 173 -15.21 -12.01 27.72
CA THR A 173 -14.19 -11.94 28.78
C THR A 173 -12.80 -12.21 28.21
N VAL A 174 -12.61 -13.30 27.46
CA VAL A 174 -11.31 -13.65 26.86
C VAL A 174 -10.83 -12.59 25.86
N LYS A 175 -11.74 -12.02 25.09
CA LYS A 175 -11.41 -10.93 24.17
C LYS A 175 -10.93 -9.69 24.92
N TYR A 176 -11.61 -9.27 25.98
CA TYR A 176 -11.21 -8.09 26.75
C TYR A 176 -9.95 -8.35 27.59
N THR A 177 -9.75 -9.56 28.13
CA THR A 177 -8.52 -9.90 28.85
C THR A 177 -7.31 -9.92 27.92
N LEU A 178 -7.42 -10.51 26.73
CA LEU A 178 -6.34 -10.48 25.73
C LEU A 178 -6.02 -9.05 25.26
N LEU A 179 -7.05 -8.23 25.04
CA LEU A 179 -6.85 -6.81 24.69
C LEU A 179 -6.20 -6.03 25.84
N ALA A 180 -6.62 -6.26 27.09
CA ALA A 180 -6.04 -5.63 28.26
C ALA A 180 -4.58 -6.08 28.48
N ALA A 181 -4.29 -7.36 28.32
CA ALA A 181 -2.93 -7.90 28.40
C ALA A 181 -2.02 -7.32 27.30
N ALA A 182 -2.51 -7.24 26.06
CA ALA A 182 -1.78 -6.61 24.97
C ALA A 182 -1.54 -5.12 25.22
N ALA A 183 -2.54 -4.38 25.68
CA ALA A 183 -2.41 -2.97 26.04
C ALA A 183 -1.39 -2.78 27.18
N MET A 184 -1.46 -3.62 28.21
CA MET A 184 -0.53 -3.59 29.33
C MET A 184 0.90 -3.92 28.90
N PHE A 185 1.08 -4.91 28.03
CA PHE A 185 2.39 -5.25 27.47
C PHE A 185 3.00 -4.06 26.72
N VAL A 186 2.23 -3.41 25.84
CA VAL A 186 2.67 -2.22 25.09
C VAL A 186 2.99 -1.05 26.03
N LEU A 187 2.22 -0.84 27.10
CA LEU A 187 2.48 0.21 28.09
C LEU A 187 3.74 -0.05 28.94
N LEU A 188 4.05 -1.31 29.24
CA LEU A 188 5.22 -1.71 30.03
C LEU A 188 6.49 -1.83 29.18
N LEU A 189 6.36 -1.89 27.86
CA LEU A 189 7.45 -2.07 26.90
C LEU A 189 8.64 -1.11 27.11
N PRO A 190 8.45 0.20 27.40
CA PRO A 190 9.57 1.12 27.64
C PRO A 190 10.33 0.87 28.96
N ARG A 191 9.72 0.17 29.91
CA ARG A 191 10.38 -0.20 31.18
C ARG A 191 11.23 -1.47 31.02
N LEU A 192 10.84 -2.33 30.09
CA LEU A 192 11.52 -3.60 29.81
C LEU A 192 12.67 -3.43 28.80
N LEU A 193 12.60 -2.41 27.94
CA LEU A 193 13.56 -2.18 26.87
C LEU A 193 14.55 -1.06 27.20
N GLY A 194 15.81 -1.25 26.81
CA GLY A 194 16.82 -0.19 26.84
C GLY A 194 16.46 0.98 25.92
N VAL A 195 17.03 2.17 26.17
CA VAL A 195 16.70 3.44 25.49
C VAL A 195 16.73 3.34 23.97
N GLY A 196 17.73 2.67 23.40
CA GLY A 196 17.83 2.46 21.94
C GLY A 196 16.68 1.65 21.34
N ASN A 197 16.15 0.67 22.10
CA ASN A 197 15.01 -0.13 21.67
C ASN A 197 13.68 0.62 21.81
N VAL A 198 13.56 1.55 22.76
CA VAL A 198 12.41 2.47 22.87
C VAL A 198 12.35 3.40 21.66
N ILE A 199 13.51 3.91 21.20
CA ILE A 199 13.61 4.73 19.99
C ILE A 199 13.11 3.93 18.78
N LYS A 200 13.57 2.68 18.60
CA LYS A 200 13.09 1.79 17.52
C LYS A 200 11.59 1.50 17.63
N ALA A 201 11.07 1.26 18.84
CA ALA A 201 9.65 1.02 19.07
C ALA A 201 8.78 2.24 18.72
N SER A 202 9.26 3.46 18.97
CA SER A 202 8.55 4.67 18.56
C SER A 202 8.51 4.85 17.03
N ALA A 203 9.59 4.50 16.33
CA ALA A 203 9.61 4.47 14.86
C ALA A 203 8.66 3.39 14.31
N LEU A 204 8.57 2.24 14.99
CA LEU A 204 7.67 1.16 14.60
C LEU A 204 6.21 1.63 14.59
N LEU A 205 5.80 2.41 15.59
CA LEU A 205 4.47 3.00 15.65
C LEU A 205 4.21 3.96 14.48
N ALA A 206 5.20 4.77 14.09
CA ALA A 206 5.08 5.63 12.91
C ALA A 206 4.89 4.79 11.63
N PHE A 207 5.67 3.72 11.44
CA PHE A 207 5.48 2.81 10.31
C PHE A 207 4.15 2.05 10.36
N ALA A 208 3.62 1.74 11.55
CA ALA A 208 2.29 1.16 11.69
C ALA A 208 1.20 2.17 11.26
N ILE A 209 1.34 3.46 11.57
CA ILE A 209 0.45 4.53 11.07
C ILE A 209 0.52 4.60 9.54
N ILE A 210 1.72 4.54 8.96
CA ILE A 210 1.87 4.49 7.49
C ILE A 210 1.19 3.23 6.94
N GLY A 211 1.29 2.08 7.62
CA GLY A 211 0.53 0.87 7.27
C GLY A 211 -0.99 1.07 7.32
N LEU A 212 -1.52 1.79 8.31
CA LEU A 212 -2.95 2.14 8.39
C LEU A 212 -3.39 2.97 7.17
N SER A 213 -2.55 3.89 6.69
CA SER A 213 -2.85 4.67 5.48
C SER A 213 -3.02 3.78 4.25
N LEU A 214 -2.20 2.73 4.12
CA LEU A 214 -2.34 1.75 3.05
C LEU A 214 -3.63 0.94 3.22
N VAL A 215 -3.95 0.45 4.41
CA VAL A 215 -5.23 -0.25 4.66
C VAL A 215 -6.44 0.55 4.19
N VAL A 216 -6.44 1.88 4.36
CA VAL A 216 -7.52 2.73 3.82
C VAL A 216 -7.55 2.72 2.29
N LEU A 217 -6.41 2.86 1.64
CA LEU A 217 -6.32 3.04 0.18
C LEU A 217 -6.37 1.71 -0.59
N THR A 218 -5.46 0.79 -0.29
CA THR A 218 -5.40 -0.53 -0.91
C THR A 218 -6.46 -1.45 -0.34
N GLY A 219 -6.63 -1.45 0.98
CA GLY A 219 -7.56 -2.34 1.66
C GLY A 219 -9.02 -1.99 1.43
N TRP A 220 -9.44 -0.74 1.69
CA TRP A 220 -10.85 -0.37 1.60
C TRP A 220 -11.25 0.11 0.22
N ALA A 221 -10.47 1.00 -0.40
CA ALA A 221 -10.80 1.55 -1.72
C ALA A 221 -10.35 0.66 -2.89
N GLY A 222 -9.56 -0.40 -2.63
CA GLY A 222 -9.08 -1.33 -3.64
C GLY A 222 -8.09 -0.69 -4.64
N GLN A 223 -7.45 0.41 -4.26
CA GLN A 223 -6.52 1.14 -5.13
C GLN A 223 -5.09 0.85 -4.70
N VAL A 224 -4.31 0.22 -5.59
CA VAL A 224 -2.89 -0.07 -5.30
C VAL A 224 -2.05 1.20 -5.44
N SER A 225 -1.34 1.55 -4.37
CA SER A 225 -0.41 2.69 -4.32
C SER A 225 0.99 2.21 -3.96
N LEU A 226 1.94 2.46 -4.84
CA LEU A 226 3.36 2.17 -4.65
C LEU A 226 4.19 3.45 -4.40
N GLY A 227 3.51 4.59 -4.27
CA GLY A 227 4.13 5.90 -4.01
C GLY A 227 3.88 6.44 -2.60
N GLN A 228 3.51 5.59 -1.65
CA GLN A 228 3.03 6.06 -0.34
C GLN A 228 4.08 6.87 0.43
N MET A 229 5.38 6.50 0.35
CA MET A 229 6.45 7.26 1.02
C MET A 229 6.65 8.67 0.47
N ALA A 230 6.18 8.95 -0.74
CA ALA A 230 6.15 10.30 -1.28
C ALA A 230 5.25 11.22 -0.44
N ILE A 231 4.05 10.72 -0.12
CA ILE A 231 3.06 11.46 0.67
C ILE A 231 3.53 11.59 2.12
N VAL A 232 4.12 10.51 2.66
CA VAL A 232 4.79 10.51 3.98
C VAL A 232 5.91 11.55 4.01
N GLY A 233 6.75 11.60 2.98
CA GLY A 233 7.87 12.54 2.86
C GLY A 233 7.42 13.99 2.76
N ILE A 234 6.34 14.29 2.03
CA ILE A 234 5.75 15.65 1.99
C ILE A 234 5.24 16.06 3.37
N GLY A 235 4.51 15.19 4.06
CA GLY A 235 4.02 15.47 5.42
C GLY A 235 5.17 15.64 6.43
N ALA A 236 6.21 14.83 6.31
CA ALA A 236 7.44 14.92 7.10
C ALA A 236 8.18 16.24 6.85
N ALA A 237 8.38 16.62 5.59
CA ALA A 237 9.06 17.85 5.21
C ALA A 237 8.32 19.08 5.75
N VAL A 238 7.00 19.16 5.54
CA VAL A 238 6.18 20.28 6.04
C VAL A 238 6.20 20.33 7.57
N SER A 239 6.04 19.19 8.24
CA SER A 239 6.07 19.15 9.71
C SER A 239 7.43 19.55 10.26
N ALA A 240 8.52 19.11 9.63
CA ALA A 240 9.88 19.48 10.00
C ALA A 240 10.12 20.98 9.83
N THR A 241 9.69 21.58 8.70
CA THR A 241 9.80 23.04 8.45
C THR A 241 9.07 23.86 9.51
N VAL A 242 7.81 23.51 9.78
CA VAL A 242 6.94 24.24 10.70
C VAL A 242 7.49 24.18 12.13
N THR A 243 8.11 23.06 12.49
CA THR A 243 8.70 22.87 13.82
C THR A 243 10.06 23.57 13.92
N SER A 244 10.95 23.42 12.93
CA SER A 244 12.30 23.97 13.00
C SER A 244 12.33 25.49 12.83
N ARG A 245 11.57 26.03 11.87
CA ARG A 245 11.58 27.46 11.54
C ARG A 245 10.60 28.27 12.34
N TRP A 246 9.39 27.75 12.55
CA TRP A 246 8.31 28.49 13.21
C TRP A 246 8.13 28.08 14.67
N GLN A 247 8.89 27.09 15.17
CA GLN A 247 8.84 26.61 16.56
C GLN A 247 7.40 26.29 17.01
N VAL A 248 6.58 25.85 16.06
CA VAL A 248 5.20 25.48 16.32
C VAL A 248 5.14 24.20 17.14
N ASP A 249 4.12 24.12 17.98
CA ASP A 249 3.84 22.95 18.80
C ASP A 249 3.86 21.64 17.99
N LEU A 250 4.42 20.58 18.58
CA LEU A 250 4.53 19.28 17.92
C LEU A 250 3.17 18.73 17.49
N THR A 251 2.11 18.87 18.31
CA THR A 251 0.78 18.34 17.94
C THR A 251 0.21 19.06 16.71
N LEU A 252 0.37 20.39 16.66
CA LEU A 252 -0.09 21.19 15.54
C LEU A 252 0.76 20.90 14.30
N ALA A 253 2.07 20.70 14.46
CA ALA A 253 2.95 20.28 13.37
C ALA A 253 2.58 18.90 12.80
N LEU A 254 2.09 17.96 13.62
CA LEU A 254 1.55 16.67 13.13
C LEU A 254 0.27 16.87 12.32
N VAL A 255 -0.65 17.72 12.79
CA VAL A 255 -1.90 18.01 12.07
C VAL A 255 -1.60 18.71 10.74
N ILE A 256 -0.71 19.71 10.73
CA ILE A 256 -0.31 20.41 9.50
C ILE A 256 0.39 19.44 8.53
N GLY A 257 1.29 18.57 9.02
CA GLY A 257 1.90 17.52 8.20
C GLY A 257 0.88 16.54 7.63
N GLY A 258 -0.13 16.17 8.42
CA GLY A 258 -1.28 15.38 7.97
C GLY A 258 -2.09 16.10 6.88
N VAL A 259 -2.45 17.36 7.08
CA VAL A 259 -3.19 18.16 6.09
C VAL A 259 -2.39 18.30 4.80
N ALA A 260 -1.07 18.53 4.89
CA ALA A 260 -0.19 18.57 3.73
C ALA A 260 -0.16 17.22 2.98
N GLY A 261 -0.07 16.10 3.70
CA GLY A 261 -0.17 14.76 3.12
C GLY A 261 -1.54 14.51 2.44
N GLY A 262 -2.64 14.94 3.06
CA GLY A 262 -3.99 14.87 2.50
C GLY A 262 -4.15 15.73 1.25
N ALA A 263 -3.59 16.95 1.25
CA ALA A 263 -3.59 17.84 0.10
C ALA A 263 -2.74 17.30 -1.06
N ALA A 264 -1.56 16.74 -0.77
CA ALA A 264 -0.73 16.06 -1.75
C ALA A 264 -1.45 14.85 -2.35
N ALA A 265 -2.11 14.03 -1.51
CA ALA A 265 -2.90 12.89 -1.98
C ALA A 265 -4.13 13.33 -2.79
N PHE A 266 -4.74 14.48 -2.49
CA PHE A 266 -5.79 15.07 -3.33
C PHE A 266 -5.26 15.48 -4.70
N ALA A 267 -4.18 16.27 -4.72
CA ALA A 267 -3.56 16.79 -5.94
C ALA A 267 -3.08 15.66 -6.86
N VAL A 268 -2.52 14.60 -6.28
CA VAL A 268 -2.12 13.38 -6.99
C VAL A 268 -3.32 12.50 -7.33
N GLY A 269 -4.31 12.40 -6.44
CA GLY A 269 -5.49 11.56 -6.62
C GLY A 269 -6.35 11.98 -7.80
N VAL A 270 -6.51 13.28 -8.07
CA VAL A 270 -7.33 13.78 -9.20
C VAL A 270 -6.87 13.24 -10.57
N PRO A 271 -5.60 13.37 -10.99
CA PRO A 271 -5.11 12.78 -12.23
C PRO A 271 -5.00 11.25 -12.10
N ALA A 272 -4.58 10.74 -10.95
CA ALA A 272 -4.36 9.31 -10.76
C ALA A 272 -5.66 8.50 -10.86
N LEU A 273 -6.80 9.01 -10.38
CA LEU A 273 -8.11 8.37 -10.49
C LEU A 273 -8.64 8.25 -11.92
N ARG A 274 -8.01 8.93 -12.90
CA ARG A 274 -8.27 8.71 -14.32
C ARG A 274 -7.69 7.38 -14.81
N LEU A 275 -6.71 6.84 -14.09
CA LEU A 275 -6.02 5.59 -14.35
C LEU A 275 -6.53 4.52 -13.39
N ARG A 276 -6.69 3.28 -13.86
CA ARG A 276 -7.32 2.18 -13.09
C ARG A 276 -6.38 0.98 -12.96
N GLY A 277 -6.52 0.22 -11.88
CA GLY A 277 -5.82 -1.05 -11.68
C GLY A 277 -4.29 -0.87 -11.62
N LEU A 278 -3.55 -1.67 -12.41
CA LEU A 278 -2.08 -1.66 -12.42
C LEU A 278 -1.51 -0.31 -12.87
N TYR A 279 -2.19 0.41 -13.76
CA TYR A 279 -1.77 1.75 -14.20
C TYR A 279 -1.64 2.71 -13.03
N LEU A 280 -2.57 2.66 -12.08
CA LEU A 280 -2.53 3.49 -10.89
C LEU A 280 -1.30 3.18 -10.01
N ALA A 281 -0.96 1.89 -9.85
CA ALA A 281 0.21 1.46 -9.09
C ALA A 281 1.51 1.97 -9.73
N VAL A 282 1.64 1.83 -11.05
CA VAL A 282 2.81 2.31 -11.82
C VAL A 282 2.91 3.84 -11.76
N THR A 283 1.79 4.55 -11.91
CA THR A 283 1.75 6.01 -11.83
C THR A 283 2.09 6.52 -10.43
N THR A 284 1.57 5.91 -9.37
CA THR A 284 1.93 6.30 -7.99
C THR A 284 3.40 6.01 -7.70
N PHE A 285 3.95 4.90 -8.20
CA PHE A 285 5.37 4.59 -8.10
C PHE A 285 6.24 5.66 -8.80
N ALA A 286 5.88 6.03 -10.03
CA ALA A 286 6.48 7.13 -10.77
C ALA A 286 6.42 8.44 -9.98
N LEU A 287 5.26 8.83 -9.47
CA LEU A 287 5.10 10.02 -8.65
C LEU A 287 5.95 10.00 -7.37
N GLY A 288 6.18 8.82 -6.79
CA GLY A 288 7.08 8.66 -5.65
C GLY A 288 8.53 8.94 -6.00
N LEU A 289 9.00 8.42 -7.13
CA LEU A 289 10.33 8.77 -7.63
C LEU A 289 10.44 10.26 -7.96
N ALA A 290 9.39 10.86 -8.55
CA ALA A 290 9.39 12.28 -8.84
C ALA A 290 9.48 13.12 -7.55
N THR A 291 8.72 12.74 -6.53
CA THR A 291 8.76 13.42 -5.23
C THR A 291 10.14 13.30 -4.57
N GLN A 292 10.74 12.10 -4.62
CA GLN A 292 12.08 11.86 -4.07
C GLN A 292 13.16 12.68 -4.77
N PHE A 293 13.20 12.68 -6.11
CA PHE A 293 14.30 13.29 -6.86
C PHE A 293 14.11 14.78 -7.18
N TRP A 294 12.87 15.28 -7.17
CA TRP A 294 12.54 16.66 -7.53
C TRP A 294 11.97 17.45 -6.35
N LEU A 295 10.84 17.04 -5.76
CA LEU A 295 10.12 17.86 -4.78
C LEU A 295 10.84 17.95 -3.42
N LEU A 296 11.44 16.85 -2.97
CA LEU A 296 12.20 16.76 -1.72
C LEU A 296 13.69 17.01 -1.93
N ASN A 297 14.08 17.56 -3.08
CA ASN A 297 15.49 17.85 -3.38
C ASN A 297 15.86 19.26 -2.92
N ASP A 298 16.83 19.34 -2.02
CA ASP A 298 17.23 20.57 -1.33
C ASP A 298 17.88 21.60 -2.26
N ARG A 299 18.34 21.17 -3.43
CA ARG A 299 18.91 22.05 -4.47
C ARG A 299 17.87 22.90 -5.19
N PHE A 300 16.65 22.39 -5.35
CA PHE A 300 15.55 23.12 -6.00
C PHE A 300 14.67 23.83 -4.99
N PHE A 301 14.52 23.21 -3.84
CA PHE A 301 13.53 23.57 -2.84
C PHE A 301 14.21 23.67 -1.48
N THR A 302 14.44 24.90 -1.03
CA THR A 302 15.06 25.19 0.25
C THR A 302 14.04 25.39 1.37
N TRP A 303 12.79 24.92 1.19
CA TRP A 303 11.71 25.15 2.15
C TRP A 303 11.68 24.14 3.30
N PHE A 304 12.42 23.02 3.21
CA PHE A 304 12.54 22.02 4.28
C PHE A 304 13.95 22.02 4.90
N PRO A 305 14.11 21.50 6.15
CA PRO A 305 15.40 21.46 6.83
C PRO A 305 16.41 20.60 6.08
N LYS A 306 17.68 21.00 6.09
CA LYS A 306 18.74 20.24 5.40
C LYS A 306 18.99 18.90 6.09
N GLY A 307 19.49 17.93 5.33
CA GLY A 307 19.75 16.54 5.73
C GLY A 307 20.46 16.33 7.07
N GLU A 308 21.30 17.29 7.44
CA GLU A 308 22.20 17.22 8.60
C GLU A 308 21.77 18.12 9.77
N GLU A 309 20.74 18.96 9.56
CA GLU A 309 20.23 19.85 10.59
C GLU A 309 19.38 19.04 11.58
N ARG A 310 19.95 18.78 12.76
CA ARG A 310 19.18 18.27 13.89
C ARG A 310 18.26 19.36 14.40
N PHE A 311 16.99 19.02 14.60
CA PHE A 311 16.02 19.91 15.23
C PHE A 311 15.45 19.29 16.51
N GLU A 312 15.19 20.17 17.47
CA GLU A 312 14.60 19.78 18.74
C GLU A 312 13.10 19.52 18.60
N ARG A 313 12.53 18.84 19.60
CA ARG A 313 11.10 18.57 19.70
C ARG A 313 10.46 19.62 20.60
N PRO A 314 9.63 20.53 20.08
CA PRO A 314 8.92 21.49 20.91
C PRO A 314 8.00 20.77 21.92
N PRO A 315 7.81 21.35 23.12
CA PRO A 315 6.93 20.78 24.14
C PRO A 315 5.48 20.86 23.70
N LEU A 316 4.70 19.80 23.98
CA LEU A 316 3.27 19.72 23.64
C LEU A 316 2.47 20.81 24.35
N PHE A 317 1.63 21.51 23.59
CA PHE A 317 0.86 22.68 24.00
C PHE A 317 1.71 23.72 24.76
N GLY A 318 3.01 23.79 24.47
CA GLY A 318 3.96 24.66 25.18
C GLY A 318 4.23 24.26 26.64
N ARG A 319 3.72 23.12 27.13
CA ARG A 319 3.72 22.76 28.56
C ARG A 319 4.29 21.37 28.87
N VAL A 320 4.05 20.37 28.01
CA VAL A 320 4.45 18.98 28.27
C VAL A 320 5.67 18.60 27.42
N SER A 321 6.83 18.48 28.05
CA SER A 321 8.07 18.10 27.36
C SER A 321 8.06 16.63 26.91
N VAL A 322 8.33 16.43 25.62
CA VAL A 322 8.51 15.13 24.92
C VAL A 322 9.96 14.89 24.49
N ALA A 323 10.91 15.54 25.15
CA ALA A 323 12.34 15.40 24.85
C ALA A 323 12.83 13.96 25.06
N THR A 324 12.39 13.29 26.14
CA THR A 324 12.82 11.93 26.46
C THR A 324 12.24 10.88 25.50
N PRO A 325 13.03 9.89 25.03
CA PRO A 325 12.55 8.80 24.16
C PRO A 325 11.31 8.07 24.71
N THR A 326 11.25 7.86 26.03
CA THR A 326 10.11 7.23 26.70
C THR A 326 8.83 8.05 26.60
N ARG A 327 8.91 9.38 26.78
CA ARG A 327 7.75 10.27 26.66
C ARG A 327 7.29 10.36 25.21
N TYR A 328 8.25 10.42 24.28
CA TYR A 328 7.95 10.40 22.86
C TYR A 328 7.30 9.09 22.42
N TYR A 329 7.70 7.94 22.98
CA TYR A 329 7.04 6.67 22.73
C TYR A 329 5.57 6.68 23.15
N PHE A 330 5.24 7.17 24.36
CA PHE A 330 3.84 7.27 24.80
C PHE A 330 3.04 8.24 23.95
N TYR A 331 3.67 9.34 23.49
CA TYR A 331 3.06 10.25 22.52
C TYR A 331 2.75 9.55 21.19
N SER A 332 3.72 8.86 20.60
CA SER A 332 3.53 8.06 19.38
C SER A 332 2.43 7.01 19.53
N LEU A 333 2.36 6.36 20.71
CA LEU A 333 1.35 5.37 21.02
C LEU A 333 -0.05 5.99 21.09
N ALA A 334 -0.17 7.16 21.72
CA ALA A 334 -1.43 7.91 21.79
C ALA A 334 -1.91 8.34 20.39
N VAL A 335 -1.00 8.84 19.54
CA VAL A 335 -1.33 9.21 18.15
C VAL A 335 -1.74 7.98 17.33
N PHE A 336 -1.03 6.87 17.45
CA PHE A 336 -1.41 5.61 16.79
C PHE A 336 -2.79 5.13 17.24
N ALA A 337 -3.05 5.11 18.55
CA ALA A 337 -4.35 4.70 19.09
C ALA A 337 -5.47 5.61 18.59
N LEU A 338 -5.27 6.94 18.62
CA LEU A 338 -6.23 7.91 18.11
C LEU A 338 -6.59 7.65 16.64
N LEU A 339 -5.58 7.50 15.76
CA LEU A 339 -5.81 7.22 14.35
C LEU A 339 -6.44 5.85 14.12
N TYR A 340 -6.04 4.83 14.88
CA TYR A 340 -6.63 3.49 14.81
C TYR A 340 -8.13 3.53 15.12
N PHE A 341 -8.54 4.20 16.22
CA PHE A 341 -9.94 4.31 16.60
C PHE A 341 -10.72 5.23 15.66
N ALA A 342 -10.13 6.33 15.20
CA ALA A 342 -10.75 7.22 14.22
C ALA A 342 -11.04 6.48 12.91
N LEU A 343 -10.06 5.73 12.39
CA LEU A 343 -10.24 4.90 11.19
C LEU A 343 -11.26 3.79 11.42
N ARG A 344 -11.28 3.17 12.59
CA ARG A 344 -12.31 2.18 12.94
C ARG A 344 -13.72 2.79 12.91
N GLY A 345 -13.88 4.03 13.37
CA GLY A 345 -15.12 4.80 13.26
C GLY A 345 -15.48 5.10 11.80
N ILE A 346 -14.52 5.59 11.01
CA ILE A 346 -14.69 5.89 9.58
C ILE A 346 -15.10 4.65 8.80
N ARG A 347 -14.49 3.49 9.06
CA ARG A 347 -14.86 2.20 8.41
C ARG A 347 -16.33 1.86 8.63
N ARG A 348 -16.84 2.11 9.84
CA ARG A 348 -18.24 1.85 10.21
C ARG A 348 -19.21 2.91 9.72
N SER A 349 -18.72 4.09 9.33
CA SER A 349 -19.54 5.19 8.83
C SER A 349 -20.13 4.91 7.44
N ARG A 350 -21.09 5.74 7.00
CA ARG A 350 -21.64 5.69 5.62
C ARG A 350 -20.54 5.81 4.57
N ALA A 351 -19.57 6.72 4.77
CA ALA A 351 -18.47 6.92 3.83
C ALA A 351 -17.60 5.66 3.70
N GLY A 352 -17.27 5.01 4.82
CA GLY A 352 -16.51 3.76 4.82
C GLY A 352 -17.23 2.62 4.08
N ARG A 353 -18.52 2.42 4.36
CA ARG A 353 -19.34 1.40 3.67
C ARG A 353 -19.42 1.64 2.17
N VAL A 354 -19.56 2.90 1.75
CA VAL A 354 -19.58 3.30 0.33
C VAL A 354 -18.24 2.98 -0.35
N ILE A 355 -17.11 3.30 0.30
CA ILE A 355 -15.77 3.01 -0.24
C ILE A 355 -15.57 1.50 -0.44
N ILE A 356 -15.97 0.70 0.55
CA ILE A 356 -15.86 -0.77 0.49
C ILE A 356 -16.78 -1.34 -0.61
N ALA A 357 -18.02 -0.87 -0.71
CA ALA A 357 -18.96 -1.30 -1.75
C ALA A 357 -18.44 -1.02 -3.17
N ILE A 358 -17.80 0.14 -3.38
CA ILE A 358 -17.16 0.47 -4.66
C ILE A 358 -16.01 -0.47 -5.00
N ARG A 359 -15.22 -0.89 -4.00
CA ARG A 359 -14.14 -1.86 -4.18
C ARG A 359 -14.68 -3.22 -4.62
N GLU A 360 -15.79 -3.67 -4.05
CA GLU A 360 -16.39 -4.96 -4.41
C GLU A 360 -17.01 -4.96 -5.80
N ASN A 361 -17.85 -3.97 -6.10
CA ASN A 361 -18.48 -3.83 -7.40
C ASN A 361 -18.83 -2.37 -7.70
N GLU A 362 -17.93 -1.70 -8.42
CA GLU A 362 -18.10 -0.30 -8.82
C GLU A 362 -19.38 -0.07 -9.64
N ARG A 363 -19.76 -1.00 -10.53
CA ARG A 363 -20.97 -0.86 -11.38
C ARG A 363 -22.25 -0.98 -10.56
N ALA A 364 -22.29 -1.92 -9.61
CA ALA A 364 -23.42 -2.04 -8.69
C ALA A 364 -23.53 -0.83 -7.77
N ALA A 365 -22.41 -0.29 -7.26
CA ALA A 365 -22.44 0.95 -6.48
C ALA A 365 -22.97 2.14 -7.31
N GLN A 366 -22.60 2.22 -8.60
CA GLN A 366 -23.11 3.26 -9.51
C GLN A 366 -24.62 3.17 -9.76
N SER A 367 -25.22 1.98 -9.80
CA SER A 367 -26.68 1.86 -9.93
C SER A 367 -27.43 2.41 -8.70
N PHE A 368 -26.77 2.50 -7.54
CA PHE A 368 -27.29 3.17 -6.35
C PHE A 368 -26.93 4.67 -6.27
N SER A 369 -26.62 5.32 -7.40
CA SER A 369 -26.29 6.76 -7.49
C SER A 369 -25.08 7.19 -6.66
N VAL A 370 -24.14 6.28 -6.40
CA VAL A 370 -22.91 6.59 -5.66
C VAL A 370 -21.87 7.22 -6.58
N GLY A 371 -21.38 8.41 -6.20
CA GLY A 371 -20.27 9.08 -6.89
C GLY A 371 -18.93 8.37 -6.65
N VAL A 372 -18.51 7.54 -7.62
CA VAL A 372 -17.26 6.75 -7.53
C VAL A 372 -16.03 7.64 -7.36
N VAL A 373 -15.89 8.66 -8.20
CA VAL A 373 -14.71 9.55 -8.18
C VAL A 373 -14.58 10.25 -6.82
N ARG A 374 -15.68 10.81 -6.31
CA ARG A 374 -15.70 11.47 -4.99
C ARG A 374 -15.29 10.51 -3.88
N SER A 375 -15.86 9.31 -3.87
CA SER A 375 -15.60 8.31 -2.83
C SER A 375 -14.16 7.80 -2.84
N LYS A 376 -13.60 7.53 -4.03
CA LYS A 376 -12.18 7.15 -4.16
C LYS A 376 -11.25 8.30 -3.77
N LEU A 377 -11.59 9.54 -4.14
CA LEU A 377 -10.80 10.71 -3.77
C LEU A 377 -10.83 10.96 -2.25
N THR A 378 -11.97 10.77 -1.59
CA THR A 378 -12.07 10.79 -0.13
C THR A 378 -11.15 9.74 0.50
N ALA A 379 -11.09 8.52 -0.04
CA ALA A 379 -10.18 7.49 0.44
C ALA A 379 -8.70 7.88 0.26
N PHE A 380 -8.34 8.49 -0.87
CA PHE A 380 -7.00 9.05 -1.12
C PHE A 380 -6.64 10.12 -0.09
N VAL A 381 -7.54 11.08 0.18
CA VAL A 381 -7.29 12.16 1.15
C VAL A 381 -7.14 11.63 2.57
N ILE A 382 -8.00 10.70 3.00
CA ILE A 382 -7.90 10.09 4.34
C ILE A 382 -6.59 9.30 4.46
N SER A 383 -6.24 8.52 3.44
CA SER A 383 -4.97 7.80 3.38
C SER A 383 -3.79 8.77 3.45
N GLY A 384 -3.79 9.82 2.62
CA GLY A 384 -2.73 10.82 2.60
C GLY A 384 -2.58 11.58 3.91
N PHE A 385 -3.69 11.89 4.58
CA PHE A 385 -3.66 12.48 5.91
C PHE A 385 -2.96 11.58 6.93
N VAL A 386 -3.37 10.31 6.99
CA VAL A 386 -2.78 9.32 7.89
C VAL A 386 -1.29 9.10 7.56
N ALA A 387 -0.93 9.02 6.28
CA ALA A 387 0.44 8.90 5.81
C ALA A 387 1.30 10.11 6.20
N GLY A 388 0.76 11.33 6.03
CA GLY A 388 1.42 12.58 6.42
C GLY A 388 1.66 12.67 7.92
N VAL A 389 0.69 12.26 8.75
CA VAL A 389 0.87 12.16 10.21
C VAL A 389 1.93 11.13 10.57
N GLY A 390 1.97 9.98 9.89
CA GLY A 390 3.02 8.97 10.07
C GLY A 390 4.41 9.51 9.73
N GLY A 391 4.53 10.30 8.66
CA GLY A 391 5.77 10.97 8.26
C GLY A 391 6.23 12.03 9.25
N ALA A 392 5.32 12.88 9.71
CA ALA A 392 5.57 13.86 10.76
C ALA A 392 6.07 13.17 12.04
N LEU A 393 5.42 12.11 12.48
CA LEU A 393 5.85 11.36 13.67
C LEU A 393 7.21 10.69 13.46
N PHE A 394 7.53 10.24 12.25
CA PHE A 394 8.82 9.61 11.96
C PHE A 394 9.97 10.62 11.91
N VAL A 395 9.78 11.80 11.31
CA VAL A 395 10.85 12.80 11.23
C VAL A 395 11.19 13.38 12.61
N HIS A 396 10.17 13.61 13.45
CA HIS A 396 10.37 14.05 14.85
C HIS A 396 10.98 12.96 15.72
N GLN A 397 10.75 11.69 15.39
CA GLN A 397 11.43 10.56 16.03
C GLN A 397 12.93 10.58 15.71
N GLN A 398 13.30 10.79 14.44
CA GLN A 398 14.69 10.87 14.00
C GLN A 398 15.39 12.17 14.40
N GLN A 399 14.63 13.24 14.68
CA GLN A 399 15.12 14.60 14.95
C GLN A 399 15.94 15.21 13.80
N ALA A 400 15.83 14.63 12.61
CA ALA A 400 16.50 15.04 11.40
C ALA A 400 15.65 14.61 10.20
N PHE A 401 15.62 15.43 9.16
CA PHE A 401 14.95 15.10 7.90
C PHE A 401 15.98 14.57 6.91
N SER A 402 15.90 13.28 6.56
CA SER A 402 16.76 12.69 5.53
C SER A 402 15.92 12.16 4.37
N ILE A 403 16.27 12.53 3.14
CA ILE A 403 15.56 12.12 1.91
C ILE A 403 15.66 10.60 1.73
N ASP A 404 16.76 9.99 2.16
CA ASP A 404 16.99 8.54 2.08
C ASP A 404 16.02 7.73 2.96
N SER A 405 15.36 8.40 3.91
CA SER A 405 14.30 7.79 4.71
C SER A 405 12.96 7.67 3.97
N PHE A 406 12.77 8.43 2.88
CA PHE A 406 11.50 8.53 2.15
C PHE A 406 11.59 8.02 0.70
N THR A 407 12.48 7.07 0.45
CA THR A 407 12.67 6.52 -0.90
C THR A 407 11.47 5.73 -1.40
N THR A 408 11.35 5.62 -2.73
CA THR A 408 10.33 4.74 -3.34
C THR A 408 10.61 3.26 -3.05
N GLY A 409 11.86 2.88 -2.77
CA GLY A 409 12.22 1.56 -2.24
C GLY A 409 11.54 1.26 -0.90
N GLU A 410 11.51 2.24 0.01
CA GLU A 410 10.77 2.11 1.26
C GLU A 410 9.25 2.04 1.03
N SER A 411 8.70 2.61 -0.05
CA SER A 411 7.29 2.42 -0.39
C SER A 411 6.95 0.95 -0.66
N PHE A 412 7.84 0.20 -1.32
CA PHE A 412 7.66 -1.24 -1.49
C PHE A 412 7.75 -1.98 -0.15
N ASN A 413 8.68 -1.60 0.72
CA ASN A 413 8.80 -2.22 2.05
C ASN A 413 7.53 -2.00 2.88
N VAL A 414 6.96 -0.79 2.88
CA VAL A 414 5.72 -0.48 3.60
C VAL A 414 4.50 -1.13 2.95
N PHE A 415 4.42 -1.16 1.61
CA PHE A 415 3.38 -1.89 0.90
C PHE A 415 3.40 -3.39 1.25
N THR A 416 4.59 -4.00 1.20
CA THR A 416 4.81 -5.42 1.53
C THR A 416 4.44 -5.71 2.98
N SER A 417 4.81 -4.81 3.90
CA SER A 417 4.40 -4.86 5.31
C SER A 417 2.88 -4.89 5.45
N ALA A 418 2.17 -4.00 4.77
CA ALA A 418 0.71 -3.96 4.82
C ALA A 418 0.07 -5.22 4.20
N VAL A 419 0.66 -5.77 3.13
CA VAL A 419 0.21 -7.03 2.51
C VAL A 419 0.39 -8.22 3.44
N ILE A 420 1.57 -8.39 4.03
CA ILE A 420 1.86 -9.45 5.01
C ILE A 420 0.96 -9.30 6.23
N GLY A 421 0.77 -8.08 6.71
CA GLY A 421 -0.12 -7.78 7.83
C GLY A 421 -1.58 -8.13 7.54
N GLY A 422 -1.99 -8.04 6.28
CA GLY A 422 -3.35 -8.23 5.80
C GLY A 422 -4.04 -6.90 5.53
N LEU A 423 -4.21 -6.57 4.24
CA LEU A 423 -4.77 -5.29 3.77
C LEU A 423 -6.22 -5.04 4.24
N GLY A 424 -6.96 -6.09 4.61
CA GLY A 424 -8.34 -5.97 5.11
C GLY A 424 -8.48 -5.60 6.59
N SER A 425 -7.38 -5.50 7.34
CA SER A 425 -7.40 -5.32 8.79
C SER A 425 -6.56 -4.15 9.27
N LEU A 426 -7.15 -3.26 10.06
CA LEU A 426 -6.41 -2.20 10.76
C LEU A 426 -5.39 -2.78 11.75
N GLY A 427 -5.71 -3.91 12.41
CA GLY A 427 -4.75 -4.61 13.28
C GLY A 427 -3.63 -5.28 12.48
N GLY A 428 -3.96 -5.72 11.26
CA GLY A 428 -3.00 -6.26 10.30
C GLY A 428 -1.89 -5.27 9.97
N ALA A 429 -2.21 -3.99 9.79
CA ALA A 429 -1.19 -2.95 9.54
C ALA A 429 -0.10 -2.89 10.62
N PHE A 430 -0.49 -3.01 11.90
CA PHE A 430 0.46 -3.04 13.01
C PHE A 430 1.30 -4.32 13.00
N LEU A 431 0.67 -5.48 12.81
CA LEU A 431 1.36 -6.77 12.74
C LEU A 431 2.34 -6.84 11.56
N GLY A 432 1.96 -6.26 10.41
CA GLY A 432 2.82 -6.15 9.24
C GLY A 432 4.06 -5.30 9.50
N ALA A 433 3.88 -4.13 10.13
CA ALA A 433 4.98 -3.27 10.52
C ALA A 433 5.89 -3.97 11.54
N LEU A 434 5.31 -4.65 12.54
CA LEU A 434 6.03 -5.44 13.53
C LEU A 434 6.81 -6.59 12.89
N TYR A 435 6.24 -7.29 11.92
CA TYR A 435 6.91 -8.37 11.21
C TYR A 435 8.10 -7.84 10.40
N LEU A 436 7.90 -6.90 9.48
CA LEU A 436 8.98 -6.49 8.58
C LEU A 436 10.02 -5.59 9.27
N ARG A 437 9.56 -4.66 10.10
CA ARG A 437 10.44 -3.68 10.75
C ARG A 437 10.92 -4.14 12.11
N GLY A 438 10.07 -4.83 12.87
CA GLY A 438 10.47 -5.39 14.16
C GLY A 438 11.52 -6.50 14.00
N THR A 439 11.39 -7.39 13.03
CA THR A 439 12.46 -8.39 12.75
C THR A 439 13.79 -7.72 12.42
N ARG A 440 13.80 -6.73 11.51
CA ARG A 440 15.02 -6.00 11.13
C ARG A 440 15.67 -5.24 12.28
N TRP A 441 14.89 -4.68 13.21
CA TRP A 441 15.41 -3.78 14.24
C TRP A 441 15.68 -4.44 15.58
N PHE A 442 14.92 -5.48 15.94
CA PHE A 442 15.05 -6.16 17.24
C PHE A 442 15.76 -7.51 17.13
N ILE A 443 15.79 -8.14 15.95
CA ILE A 443 16.50 -9.41 15.74
C ILE A 443 17.83 -9.13 15.06
N THR A 444 18.92 -9.21 15.84
CA THR A 444 20.28 -8.95 15.37
C THR A 444 20.88 -10.16 14.64
N ASP A 445 20.35 -11.36 14.87
CA ASP A 445 20.87 -12.60 14.27
C ASP A 445 20.58 -12.64 12.76
N PRO A 446 21.61 -12.73 11.90
CA PRO A 446 21.47 -12.77 10.44
C PRO A 446 20.55 -13.89 9.94
N ALA A 447 20.52 -15.05 10.61
CA ALA A 447 19.70 -16.18 10.18
C ALA A 447 18.21 -15.82 10.16
N TRP A 448 17.76 -15.10 11.19
CA TRP A 448 16.37 -14.67 11.34
C TRP A 448 16.03 -13.41 10.54
N GLN A 449 17.03 -12.59 10.19
CA GLN A 449 16.83 -11.45 9.28
C GLN A 449 16.40 -11.90 7.88
N THR A 450 16.71 -13.13 7.49
CA THR A 450 16.25 -13.76 6.23
C THR A 450 14.72 -13.75 6.12
N LEU A 451 13.98 -13.81 7.23
CA LEU A 451 12.50 -13.73 7.23
C LEU A 451 11.98 -12.36 6.76
N SER A 452 12.78 -11.31 6.93
CA SER A 452 12.47 -9.94 6.51
C SER A 452 12.91 -9.62 5.07
N THR A 453 13.55 -10.59 4.41
CA THR A 453 13.92 -10.52 2.99
C THR A 453 12.76 -10.94 2.10
N GLY A 454 12.87 -10.71 0.79
CA GLY A 454 11.83 -11.10 -0.18
C GLY A 454 11.46 -12.59 -0.13
N ALA A 455 12.41 -13.47 0.21
CA ALA A 455 12.16 -14.90 0.35
C ALA A 455 11.24 -15.22 1.55
N GLY A 456 11.50 -14.60 2.70
CA GLY A 456 10.66 -14.77 3.90
C GLY A 456 9.27 -14.20 3.72
N VAL A 457 9.16 -13.04 3.08
CA VAL A 457 7.87 -12.46 2.66
C VAL A 457 7.10 -13.42 1.76
N LEU A 458 7.74 -13.96 0.73
CA LEU A 458 7.11 -14.89 -0.21
C LEU A 458 6.61 -16.14 0.52
N LEU A 459 7.42 -16.70 1.41
CA LEU A 459 7.06 -17.86 2.22
C LEU A 459 5.83 -17.59 3.10
N VAL A 460 5.78 -16.43 3.76
CA VAL A 460 4.60 -16.04 4.55
C VAL A 460 3.37 -15.91 3.66
N LEU A 461 3.46 -15.27 2.49
CA LEU A 461 2.31 -15.11 1.59
C LEU A 461 1.83 -16.44 0.98
N LEU A 462 2.74 -17.40 0.76
CA LEU A 462 2.39 -18.75 0.29
C LEU A 462 1.66 -19.57 1.36
N ILE A 463 2.05 -19.43 2.64
CA ILE A 463 1.45 -20.17 3.75
C ILE A 463 0.17 -19.48 4.25
N LEU A 464 0.15 -18.14 4.24
CA LEU A 464 -0.87 -17.29 4.83
C LEU A 464 -1.41 -16.28 3.80
N PRO A 465 -2.32 -16.69 2.90
CA PRO A 465 -2.85 -15.82 1.85
C PRO A 465 -3.64 -14.62 2.40
N GLY A 466 -4.27 -14.76 3.57
CA GLY A 466 -4.93 -13.65 4.29
C GLY A 466 -3.99 -12.78 5.14
N GLY A 467 -2.68 -13.05 5.11
CA GLY A 467 -1.68 -12.40 5.96
C GLY A 467 -1.79 -12.77 7.45
N LEU A 468 -1.02 -12.07 8.28
CA LEU A 468 -1.00 -12.22 9.73
C LEU A 468 -2.36 -11.85 10.37
N GLY A 469 -3.10 -10.93 9.77
CA GLY A 469 -4.47 -10.62 10.16
C GLY A 469 -5.42 -11.81 9.97
N GLY A 470 -5.25 -12.60 8.91
CA GLY A 470 -6.00 -13.85 8.70
C GLY A 470 -5.61 -14.94 9.69
N LEU A 471 -4.34 -15.04 10.06
CA LEU A 471 -3.89 -15.95 11.14
C LEU A 471 -4.57 -15.60 12.46
N TRP A 472 -4.66 -14.32 12.78
CA TRP A 472 -5.33 -13.86 14.00
C TRP A 472 -6.81 -14.27 14.02
N VAL A 473 -7.49 -14.23 12.87
CA VAL A 473 -8.88 -14.70 12.74
C VAL A 473 -8.96 -16.21 12.97
N LYS A 474 -8.10 -17.01 12.34
CA LYS A 474 -8.08 -18.46 12.53
C LYS A 474 -7.81 -18.84 14.00
N LEU A 475 -6.85 -18.18 14.65
CA LEU A 475 -6.55 -18.38 16.07
C LEU A 475 -7.75 -18.00 16.95
N ARG A 476 -8.38 -16.85 16.69
CA ARG A 476 -9.61 -16.43 17.36
C ARG A 476 -10.71 -17.49 17.23
N ASP A 477 -10.92 -18.02 16.03
CA ASP A 477 -12.01 -18.96 15.76
C ASP A 477 -11.74 -20.32 16.43
N VAL A 478 -10.48 -20.76 16.53
CA VAL A 478 -10.08 -21.93 17.34
C VAL A 478 -10.35 -21.69 18.82
N VAL A 479 -9.96 -20.54 19.37
CA VAL A 479 -10.20 -20.20 20.78
C VAL A 479 -11.70 -20.13 21.08
N VAL A 480 -12.49 -19.52 20.20
CA VAL A 480 -13.96 -19.44 20.35
C VAL A 480 -14.56 -20.84 20.30
N ARG A 481 -14.11 -21.72 19.39
CA ARG A 481 -14.56 -23.11 19.34
C ARG A 481 -14.21 -23.89 20.61
N LEU A 482 -13.02 -23.69 21.17
CA LEU A 482 -12.61 -24.33 22.43
C LEU A 482 -13.46 -23.85 23.62
N LEU A 483 -13.85 -22.58 23.65
CA LEU A 483 -14.64 -22.00 24.74
C LEU A 483 -16.14 -22.28 24.64
N THR A 484 -16.68 -22.35 23.41
CA THR A 484 -18.13 -22.44 23.19
C THR A 484 -18.58 -23.81 22.68
N GLY A 485 -17.65 -24.67 22.24
CA GLY A 485 -17.94 -25.93 21.56
C GLY A 485 -18.50 -25.78 20.13
N GLN A 486 -18.89 -24.56 19.72
CA GLN A 486 -19.53 -24.28 18.45
C GLN A 486 -18.51 -23.91 17.36
N ARG A 487 -18.75 -24.36 16.12
CA ARG A 487 -17.96 -23.91 14.97
C ARG A 487 -18.46 -22.54 14.51
N VAL A 488 -17.54 -21.60 14.28
CA VAL A 488 -17.85 -20.23 13.84
C VAL A 488 -18.54 -20.20 12.47
N ASP A 489 -18.31 -21.22 11.62
CA ASP A 489 -18.87 -21.34 10.28
C ASP A 489 -20.23 -22.07 10.22
N GLU A 490 -20.76 -22.57 11.35
CA GLU A 490 -22.03 -23.31 11.38
C GLU A 490 -23.24 -22.35 11.40
N PRO A 491 -24.13 -22.38 10.40
CA PRO A 491 -25.32 -21.54 10.40
C PRO A 491 -26.28 -21.94 11.52
N LEU A 492 -26.88 -20.98 12.21
CA LEU A 492 -27.84 -21.21 13.31
C LEU A 492 -28.98 -22.20 12.94
N ALA A 493 -29.34 -22.28 11.66
CA ALA A 493 -30.36 -23.18 11.15
C ALA A 493 -30.04 -24.68 11.36
N THR A 494 -28.76 -25.06 11.46
CA THR A 494 -28.36 -26.47 11.71
C THR A 494 -28.30 -26.81 13.21
N LEU A 495 -28.35 -25.80 14.09
CA LEU A 495 -28.33 -25.97 15.55
C LEU A 495 -29.72 -25.98 16.17
N ALA A 496 -30.76 -25.60 15.42
CA ALA A 496 -32.13 -25.87 15.81
C ALA A 496 -32.36 -27.37 15.59
N GLU A 497 -32.58 -28.13 16.68
CA GLU A 497 -33.06 -29.50 16.58
C GLU A 497 -34.26 -29.54 15.62
N PRO A 498 -34.37 -30.56 14.74
CA PRO A 498 -35.61 -30.74 14.01
C PRO A 498 -36.69 -30.88 15.07
N ILE A 499 -37.64 -29.93 15.09
CA ILE A 499 -38.87 -30.08 15.85
C ILE A 499 -39.41 -31.44 15.42
N THR A 500 -39.25 -32.44 16.29
CA THR A 500 -39.85 -33.75 16.08
C THR A 500 -41.33 -33.46 16.09
N ALA A 501 -41.92 -33.42 14.90
CA ALA A 501 -43.36 -33.42 14.75
C ALA A 501 -43.82 -34.74 15.39
N GLN A 502 -44.17 -34.69 16.68
CA GLN A 502 -45.06 -35.67 17.26
C GLN A 502 -46.34 -35.56 16.44
N PRO A 503 -46.75 -36.61 15.69
CA PRO A 503 -48.05 -36.59 15.08
C PRO A 503 -49.05 -36.66 16.23
N ALA A 504 -49.61 -35.52 16.60
CA ALA A 504 -50.83 -35.50 17.40
C ALA A 504 -51.88 -36.23 16.57
N GLY A 505 -52.18 -37.47 16.95
CA GLY A 505 -53.21 -38.29 16.33
C GLY A 505 -54.55 -37.58 16.45
N VAL A 506 -54.93 -36.83 15.42
CA VAL A 506 -56.30 -36.36 15.24
C VAL A 506 -57.05 -37.52 14.59
N ALA A 507 -57.72 -38.32 15.41
CA ALA A 507 -58.72 -39.26 14.95
C ALA A 507 -59.85 -38.44 14.30
N LEU A 508 -60.03 -38.61 12.99
CA LEU A 508 -61.15 -38.03 12.25
C LEU A 508 -62.37 -38.94 12.50
N GLU A 509 -63.36 -38.45 13.23
CA GLU A 509 -64.69 -39.08 13.28
C GLU A 509 -65.39 -38.90 11.92
N PRO A 510 -66.13 -39.92 11.43
CA PRO A 510 -66.82 -39.84 10.15
C PRO A 510 -68.06 -38.95 10.28
N VAL A 511 -68.20 -38.01 9.34
CA VAL A 511 -69.34 -37.11 9.22
C VAL A 511 -70.57 -37.93 8.77
N GLU A 512 -71.62 -37.95 9.59
CA GLU A 512 -72.93 -38.49 9.21
C GLU A 512 -73.54 -37.65 8.07
N GLU A 513 -73.86 -38.33 6.97
CA GLU A 513 -74.74 -37.85 5.91
C GLU A 513 -76.16 -37.67 6.47
N VAL A 514 -76.72 -36.47 6.36
CA VAL A 514 -78.16 -36.26 6.50
C VAL A 514 -78.67 -35.61 5.22
N ALA A 515 -79.66 -36.31 4.65
CA ALA A 515 -80.34 -36.10 3.37
C ALA A 515 -81.20 -34.82 3.28
#